data_AF-A0A944MJ94-F1
#
_entry.id   AF-A0A944MJ94-F1
#
_cell.length_a   1.000
_cell.length_b   1.000
_cell.length_c   1.000
_cell.angle_alpha   90.00
_cell.angle_beta   90.00
_cell.angle_gamma   90.00
#
_symmetry.space_group_name_H-M   'P 1'
#
loop_
_entity.id
_entity.type
_entity.pdbx_description
1 polymer ?
#
loop_
_entity_poly.entity_id
_entity_poly.type
_entity_poly.pdbx_seq_one_letter_code
_entity_poly.pdbx_strand_id
1 'polypeptide(L)'
;MPENDREPQREVILGDSRITLLGTAHVSRSSAEKVKQLLETDDYDAVAVELCPSRYNALINPDDLAKMDLLKVVREKRVLMVIANLALGAYQQRLADQFGIAPGEEQREAIRLAKESHRPLLLIDREISTTLKRVAGNLSWWKRFTLFAGIIATIISKDEVTEEDIEHLKEGDILETTFAEFAEDRQDLYLPLIDERDRYMAARLQQEIENKGHEDLLVVVGAGHMNGIAGYLESPEAAPGERIKQLEREPRPSRWPKLIPWAIVLLVLSGFVIGFQRSPSLGWQLVVDWVAINGGLSALGALLAAAHPLTVFTAFVAAPLTSLNPAVGAGMVTAAAELLLRKPTVADFAQLRNDTTAFRGWWRNRVSRTLLVFLFSTLGSAIGTYVAGFRIFERLVD
;
A
#
# COMPACT_ATOMS: atom_id res chain seq x y z
N MET A 1 -3.11 -41.77 -3.34
CA MET A 1 -3.19 -40.31 -3.13
C MET A 1 -3.72 -39.71 -4.41
N PRO A 2 -4.74 -38.84 -4.39
CA PRO A 2 -5.30 -38.29 -5.61
C PRO A 2 -4.28 -37.37 -6.31
N GLU A 3 -4.30 -37.37 -7.64
CA GLU A 3 -3.31 -36.75 -8.54
C GLU A 3 -3.35 -35.21 -8.59
N ASN A 4 -4.27 -34.56 -7.86
CA ASN A 4 -4.54 -33.12 -7.93
C ASN A 4 -3.75 -32.22 -6.96
N ASP A 5 -2.77 -32.75 -6.23
CA ASP A 5 -2.04 -32.02 -5.17
C ASP A 5 -0.61 -31.61 -5.58
N ARG A 6 -0.32 -31.57 -6.89
CA ARG A 6 1.00 -31.17 -7.40
C ARG A 6 1.02 -29.66 -7.64
N GLU A 7 1.56 -28.93 -6.67
CA GLU A 7 2.01 -27.55 -6.91
C GLU A 7 2.91 -27.53 -8.15
N PRO A 8 2.74 -26.56 -9.06
CA PRO A 8 3.48 -26.53 -10.31
C PRO A 8 4.97 -26.32 -10.04
N GLN A 9 5.80 -27.19 -10.63
CA GLN A 9 7.26 -27.14 -10.53
C GLN A 9 7.87 -27.06 -11.91
N ARG A 10 8.90 -26.23 -12.05
CA ARG A 10 9.68 -26.12 -13.29
C ARG A 10 11.15 -26.00 -12.96
N GLU A 11 11.96 -26.80 -13.63
CA GLU A 11 13.42 -26.70 -13.54
C GLU A 11 13.96 -25.89 -14.71
N VAL A 12 14.90 -25.00 -14.42
CA VAL A 12 15.65 -24.20 -15.40
C VAL A 12 17.13 -24.34 -15.09
N ILE A 13 17.95 -24.54 -16.12
CA ILE A 13 19.41 -24.62 -15.99
C ILE A 13 20.00 -23.30 -16.49
N LEU A 14 20.79 -22.64 -15.65
CA LEU A 14 21.48 -21.40 -15.97
C LEU A 14 22.98 -21.55 -15.70
N GLY A 15 23.77 -21.76 -16.76
CA GLY A 15 25.18 -22.13 -16.61
C GLY A 15 25.30 -23.50 -15.94
N ASP A 16 26.03 -23.57 -14.83
CA ASP A 16 26.18 -24.78 -14.01
C ASP A 16 25.14 -24.88 -12.88
N SER A 17 24.26 -23.88 -12.76
CA SER A 17 23.26 -23.80 -11.69
C SER A 17 21.91 -24.40 -12.12
N ARG A 18 21.34 -25.25 -11.26
CA ARG A 18 19.97 -25.76 -11.35
C ARG A 18 19.04 -24.90 -10.52
N ILE A 19 18.00 -24.38 -11.15
CA ILE A 19 16.98 -23.55 -10.51
C ILE A 19 15.66 -24.31 -10.52
N THR A 20 15.16 -24.69 -9.34
CA THR A 20 13.82 -25.29 -9.19
C THR A 20 12.83 -24.19 -8.80
N LEU A 21 11.97 -23.82 -9.74
CA LEU A 21 10.85 -22.91 -9.52
C LEU A 21 9.68 -23.70 -8.94
N LEU A 22 9.22 -23.32 -7.75
CA LEU A 22 7.99 -23.81 -7.12
C LEU A 22 6.94 -22.71 -7.17
N GLY A 23 5.92 -22.90 -8.00
CA GLY A 23 4.73 -22.06 -7.99
C GLY A 23 3.84 -22.40 -6.80
N THR A 24 3.39 -21.37 -6.08
CA THR A 24 2.58 -21.49 -4.87
C THR A 24 1.33 -20.63 -4.95
N ALA A 25 0.29 -21.01 -4.20
CA ALA A 25 -0.87 -20.17 -3.96
C ALA A 25 -0.75 -19.54 -2.56
N HIS A 26 -0.72 -18.21 -2.46
CA HIS A 26 -0.37 -17.43 -1.25
C HIS A 26 -1.31 -17.57 -0.03
N VAL A 27 -2.29 -18.48 -0.11
CA VAL A 27 -3.22 -18.84 0.97
C VAL A 27 -3.50 -20.36 0.93
N SER A 28 -2.50 -21.17 0.55
CA SER A 28 -2.66 -22.62 0.48
C SER A 28 -1.76 -23.37 1.44
N ARG A 29 -2.38 -24.27 2.20
CA ARG A 29 -1.68 -25.19 3.10
C ARG A 29 -0.86 -26.23 2.32
N SER A 30 -1.35 -26.68 1.17
CA SER A 30 -0.62 -27.60 0.28
C SER A 30 0.71 -27.00 -0.16
N SER A 31 0.72 -25.70 -0.48
CA SER A 31 1.92 -24.97 -0.89
C SER A 31 2.96 -24.93 0.24
N ALA A 32 2.55 -24.65 1.47
CA ALA A 32 3.44 -24.64 2.63
C ALA A 32 4.00 -26.04 2.94
N GLU A 33 3.17 -27.07 2.89
CA GLU A 33 3.62 -28.47 3.09
C GLU A 33 4.58 -28.90 1.98
N LYS A 34 4.39 -28.44 0.74
CA LYS A 34 5.30 -28.76 -0.37
C LYS A 34 6.66 -28.06 -0.24
N VAL A 35 6.67 -26.79 0.15
CA VAL A 35 7.92 -26.05 0.49
C VAL A 35 8.70 -26.82 1.55
N LYS A 36 8.01 -27.28 2.59
CA LYS A 36 8.62 -28.07 3.66
C LYS A 36 9.23 -29.36 3.15
N GLN A 37 8.47 -30.14 2.36
CA GLN A 37 8.96 -31.40 1.80
C GLN A 37 10.24 -31.22 0.97
N LEU A 38 10.31 -30.18 0.13
CA LEU A 38 11.48 -29.90 -0.70
C LEU A 38 12.68 -29.42 0.12
N LEU A 39 12.47 -28.58 1.12
CA LEU A 39 13.58 -28.07 1.93
C LEU A 39 14.11 -29.12 2.91
N GLU A 40 13.34 -30.15 3.25
CA GLU A 40 13.78 -31.28 4.08
C GLU A 40 14.67 -32.28 3.32
N THR A 41 14.69 -32.29 1.98
CA THR A 41 15.54 -33.23 1.21
C THR A 41 17.02 -32.88 1.23
N ASP A 42 17.37 -31.64 1.60
CA ASP A 42 18.74 -31.10 1.60
C ASP A 42 19.40 -31.03 0.21
N ASP A 43 18.59 -31.06 -0.85
CA ASP A 43 19.06 -30.97 -2.24
C ASP A 43 19.40 -29.54 -2.70
N TYR A 44 19.15 -28.53 -1.86
CA TYR A 44 19.26 -27.12 -2.23
C TYR A 44 20.26 -26.38 -1.36
N ASP A 45 21.16 -25.62 -1.98
CA ASP A 45 22.18 -24.84 -1.31
C ASP A 45 21.72 -23.43 -0.91
N ALA A 46 20.64 -22.93 -1.52
CA ALA A 46 20.02 -21.63 -1.24
C ALA A 46 18.51 -21.64 -1.49
N VAL A 47 17.82 -20.65 -0.92
CA VAL A 47 16.36 -20.48 -1.04
C VAL A 47 16.04 -19.05 -1.45
N ALA A 48 15.33 -18.88 -2.55
CA ALA A 48 14.81 -17.59 -2.99
C ALA A 48 13.30 -17.47 -2.76
N VAL A 49 12.84 -16.29 -2.36
CA VAL A 49 11.43 -16.01 -2.05
C VAL A 49 10.94 -14.74 -2.76
N GLU A 50 9.68 -14.75 -3.21
CA GLU A 50 8.99 -13.62 -3.86
C GLU A 50 8.66 -12.48 -2.88
N LEU A 51 9.69 -11.96 -2.21
CA LEU A 51 9.58 -10.88 -1.24
C LEU A 51 10.67 -9.84 -1.48
N CYS A 52 10.29 -8.57 -1.36
CA CYS A 52 11.23 -7.47 -1.21
C CYS A 52 11.56 -7.25 0.28
N PRO A 53 12.65 -6.54 0.61
CA PRO A 53 13.03 -6.24 1.99
C PRO A 53 11.89 -5.69 2.86
N SER A 54 11.08 -4.76 2.34
CA SER A 54 9.92 -4.22 3.07
C SER A 54 8.87 -5.28 3.40
N ARG A 55 8.52 -6.16 2.45
CA ARG A 55 7.53 -7.24 2.66
C ARG A 55 8.09 -8.33 3.57
N TYR A 56 9.36 -8.70 3.41
CA TYR A 56 10.05 -9.63 4.30
C TYR A 56 10.00 -9.12 5.76
N ASN A 57 10.42 -7.87 6.00
CA ASN A 57 10.40 -7.28 7.34
C ASN A 57 8.98 -7.23 7.93
N ALA A 58 7.96 -6.90 7.13
CA ALA A 58 6.57 -6.91 7.57
C ALA A 58 6.09 -8.33 7.94
N LEU A 59 6.59 -9.37 7.26
CA LEU A 59 6.23 -10.76 7.50
C LEU A 59 6.88 -11.31 8.77
N ILE A 60 8.17 -10.99 9.01
CA ILE A 60 8.93 -11.49 10.17
C ILE A 60 8.76 -10.63 11.43
N ASN A 61 8.54 -9.33 11.29
CA ASN A 61 8.39 -8.37 12.38
C ASN A 61 7.08 -7.57 12.22
N PRO A 62 5.91 -8.22 12.27
CA PRO A 62 4.64 -7.55 12.03
C PRO A 62 4.30 -6.47 13.07
N ASP A 63 4.97 -6.49 14.24
CA ASP A 63 4.76 -5.52 15.32
C ASP A 63 5.71 -4.31 15.26
N ASP A 64 6.63 -4.23 14.28
CA ASP A 64 7.54 -3.07 14.17
C ASP A 64 6.80 -1.77 13.84
N LEU A 65 5.63 -1.87 13.18
CA LEU A 65 4.74 -0.72 12.95
C LEU A 65 4.21 -0.15 14.28
N ALA A 66 3.98 -1.01 15.27
CA ALA A 66 3.57 -0.62 16.62
C ALA A 66 4.70 0.06 17.42
N LYS A 67 5.95 0.02 16.92
CA LYS A 67 7.09 0.70 17.55
C LYS A 67 7.38 2.07 16.93
N MET A 68 6.60 2.50 15.94
CA MET A 68 6.82 3.78 15.26
C MET A 68 6.41 4.98 16.13
N ASP A 69 7.25 6.01 16.15
CA ASP A 69 6.91 7.29 16.75
C ASP A 69 5.86 8.02 15.90
N LEU A 70 4.64 8.13 16.43
CA LEU A 70 3.52 8.76 15.75
C LEU A 70 3.77 10.25 15.42
N LEU A 71 4.53 10.97 16.24
CA LEU A 71 4.89 12.36 15.95
C LEU A 71 5.81 12.44 14.73
N LYS A 72 6.74 11.48 14.61
CA LYS A 72 7.60 11.36 13.43
C LYS A 72 6.78 11.02 12.19
N VAL A 73 5.83 10.08 12.29
CA VAL A 73 4.92 9.70 11.20
C VAL A 73 4.10 10.90 10.71
N VAL A 74 3.54 11.72 11.62
CA VAL A 74 2.81 12.94 11.28
C VAL A 74 3.73 13.96 10.61
N ARG A 75 4.92 14.20 11.18
CA ARG A 75 5.90 15.17 10.66
C ARG A 75 6.41 14.80 9.27
N GLU A 76 6.66 13.51 9.03
CA GLU A 76 7.15 12.99 7.75
C GLU A 76 6.05 12.76 6.71
N LYS A 77 4.80 13.14 7.02
CA LYS A 77 3.63 12.97 6.13
C LYS A 77 3.38 11.50 5.73
N ARG A 78 3.74 10.55 6.59
CA ARG A 78 3.58 9.10 6.36
C ARG A 78 2.28 8.52 6.93
N VAL A 79 1.43 9.36 7.51
CA VAL A 79 0.17 8.96 8.19
C VAL A 79 -0.71 8.09 7.30
N LEU A 80 -0.92 8.49 6.04
CA LEU A 80 -1.77 7.74 5.09
C LEU A 80 -1.21 6.35 4.78
N MET A 81 0.11 6.22 4.67
CA MET A 81 0.78 4.92 4.47
C MET A 81 0.55 4.01 5.68
N VAL A 82 0.68 4.55 6.89
CA VAL A 82 0.44 3.78 8.13
C VAL A 82 -1.02 3.34 8.23
N ILE A 83 -1.98 4.23 7.92
CA ILE A 83 -3.41 3.87 7.85
C ILE A 83 -3.65 2.74 6.84
N ALA A 84 -3.09 2.86 5.63
CA ALA A 84 -3.25 1.85 4.59
C ALA A 84 -2.65 0.50 5.00
N ASN A 85 -1.45 0.49 5.60
CA ASN A 85 -0.81 -0.73 6.08
C ASN A 85 -1.61 -1.38 7.22
N LEU A 86 -2.14 -0.60 8.15
CA LEU A 86 -2.99 -1.10 9.23
C LEU A 86 -4.30 -1.69 8.70
N ALA A 87 -4.95 -1.00 7.76
CA ALA A 87 -6.18 -1.47 7.13
C ALA A 87 -5.95 -2.76 6.34
N LEU A 88 -4.87 -2.84 5.57
CA LEU A 88 -4.51 -4.04 4.81
C LEU A 88 -4.16 -5.21 5.74
N GLY A 89 -3.35 -4.96 6.77
CA GLY A 89 -3.01 -5.97 7.78
C GLY A 89 -4.25 -6.49 8.52
N ALA A 90 -5.20 -5.59 8.84
CA ALA A 90 -6.48 -5.96 9.43
C ALA A 90 -7.33 -6.86 8.51
N TYR A 91 -7.39 -6.53 7.21
CA TYR A 91 -8.06 -7.34 6.20
C TYR A 91 -7.38 -8.71 6.05
N GLN A 92 -6.05 -8.75 5.98
CA GLN A 92 -5.27 -9.98 5.92
C GLN A 92 -5.49 -10.88 7.15
N GLN A 93 -5.51 -10.28 8.35
CA GLN A 93 -5.80 -11.02 9.58
C GLN A 93 -7.20 -11.61 9.58
N ARG A 94 -8.20 -10.87 9.09
CA ARG A 94 -9.57 -11.37 8.97
C ARG A 94 -9.67 -12.56 8.00
N LEU A 95 -8.97 -12.51 6.87
CA LEU A 95 -8.88 -13.65 5.96
C LEU A 95 -8.19 -14.85 6.64
N ALA A 96 -7.11 -14.61 7.39
CA ALA A 96 -6.43 -15.65 8.15
C ALA A 96 -7.36 -16.36 9.13
N ASP A 97 -8.13 -15.59 9.89
CA ASP A 97 -9.07 -16.12 10.89
C ASP A 97 -10.22 -16.91 10.23
N GLN A 98 -10.64 -16.51 9.02
CA GLN A 98 -11.72 -17.16 8.27
C GLN A 98 -11.28 -18.46 7.60
N PHE A 99 -10.08 -18.48 7.00
CA PHE A 99 -9.56 -19.63 6.23
C PHE A 99 -8.62 -20.52 7.04
N GLY A 100 -8.30 -20.17 8.29
CA GLY A 100 -7.40 -20.93 9.16
C GLY A 100 -5.95 -21.01 8.68
N ILE A 101 -5.58 -20.22 7.67
CA ILE A 101 -4.25 -20.15 7.05
C ILE A 101 -3.83 -18.69 7.04
N ALA A 102 -2.70 -18.36 7.66
CA ALA A 102 -2.18 -17.00 7.59
C ALA A 102 -1.68 -16.70 6.15
N PRO A 103 -2.05 -15.56 5.54
CA PRO A 103 -1.55 -15.19 4.23
C PRO A 103 -0.01 -15.23 4.19
N GLY A 104 0.55 -15.89 3.17
CA GLY A 104 1.99 -16.05 3.01
C GLY A 104 2.64 -17.13 3.89
N GLU A 105 1.89 -18.13 4.39
CA GLU A 105 2.45 -19.24 5.15
C GLU A 105 3.53 -20.00 4.37
N GLU A 106 3.37 -20.18 3.06
CA GLU A 106 4.36 -20.83 2.20
C GLU A 106 5.70 -20.08 2.20
N GLN A 107 5.65 -18.74 2.19
CA GLN A 107 6.84 -17.89 2.26
C GLN A 107 7.43 -17.88 3.67
N ARG A 108 6.59 -17.87 4.72
CA ARG A 108 7.07 -17.97 6.12
C ARG A 108 7.80 -19.28 6.35
N GLU A 109 7.26 -20.38 5.85
CA GLU A 109 7.85 -21.70 5.98
C GLU A 109 9.18 -21.79 5.22
N ALA A 110 9.26 -21.24 4.00
CA ALA A 110 10.51 -21.14 3.25
C ALA A 110 11.59 -20.35 4.03
N ILE A 111 11.21 -19.20 4.60
CA ILE A 111 12.11 -18.36 5.41
C ILE A 111 12.56 -19.10 6.68
N ARG A 112 11.63 -19.77 7.38
CA ARG A 112 11.90 -20.48 8.63
C ARG A 112 12.89 -21.61 8.39
N LEU A 113 12.61 -22.48 7.42
CA LEU A 113 13.45 -23.62 7.10
C LEU A 113 14.80 -23.21 6.52
N ALA A 114 14.87 -22.17 5.67
CA ALA A 114 16.14 -21.63 5.21
C ALA A 114 17.03 -21.18 6.39
N LYS A 115 16.45 -20.50 7.38
CA LYS A 115 17.18 -20.06 8.59
C LYS A 115 17.60 -21.23 9.48
N GLU A 116 16.71 -22.19 9.72
CA GLU A 116 17.00 -23.38 10.55
C GLU A 116 18.12 -24.22 9.94
N SER A 117 18.09 -24.42 8.62
CA SER A 117 19.10 -25.15 7.87
C SER A 117 20.33 -24.31 7.51
N HIS A 118 20.42 -23.05 7.99
CA HIS A 118 21.52 -22.12 7.72
C HIS A 118 21.81 -21.89 6.22
N ARG A 119 20.79 -22.04 5.37
CA ARG A 119 20.86 -21.80 3.93
C ARG A 119 20.70 -20.30 3.63
N PRO A 120 21.46 -19.73 2.67
CA PRO A 120 21.25 -18.38 2.21
C PRO A 120 19.81 -18.15 1.75
N LEU A 121 19.17 -17.12 2.30
CA LEU A 121 17.85 -16.66 1.89
C LEU A 121 17.98 -15.46 0.95
N LEU A 122 17.46 -15.59 -0.27
CA LEU A 122 17.50 -14.56 -1.31
C LEU A 122 16.13 -13.89 -1.46
N LEU A 123 16.11 -12.57 -1.28
CA LEU A 123 14.93 -11.73 -1.54
C LEU A 123 14.98 -11.27 -2.99
N ILE A 124 14.11 -11.82 -3.84
CA ILE A 124 14.22 -11.65 -5.30
C ILE A 124 13.22 -10.66 -5.89
N ASP A 125 12.23 -10.20 -5.14
CA ASP A 125 11.20 -9.28 -5.66
C ASP A 125 11.58 -7.80 -5.46
N ARG A 126 10.99 -6.95 -6.30
CA ARG A 126 11.17 -5.50 -6.31
C ARG A 126 10.42 -4.85 -5.14
N GLU A 127 10.96 -3.74 -4.62
CA GLU A 127 10.26 -2.93 -3.62
C GLU A 127 8.82 -2.60 -4.04
N ILE A 128 7.87 -2.99 -3.19
CA ILE A 128 6.44 -2.84 -3.47
C ILE A 128 6.06 -1.38 -3.72
N SER A 129 6.70 -0.43 -3.04
CA SER A 129 6.49 1.00 -3.28
C SER A 129 6.89 1.43 -4.69
N THR A 130 7.96 0.84 -5.23
CA THR A 130 8.42 1.12 -6.60
C THR A 130 7.46 0.53 -7.60
N THR A 131 7.03 -0.73 -7.40
CA THR A 131 6.00 -1.38 -8.22
C THR A 131 4.72 -0.53 -8.26
N LEU A 132 4.15 -0.17 -7.10
CA LEU A 132 2.94 0.65 -7.03
C LEU A 132 3.09 2.03 -7.70
N LYS A 133 4.26 2.69 -7.55
CA LYS A 133 4.53 3.96 -8.23
C LYS A 133 4.58 3.79 -9.75
N ARG A 134 5.17 2.70 -10.25
CA ARG A 134 5.24 2.40 -11.69
C ARG A 134 3.88 2.07 -12.26
N VAL A 135 3.07 1.27 -11.57
CA VAL A 135 1.66 1.01 -11.92
C VAL A 135 0.89 2.33 -12.01
N ALA A 136 0.95 3.14 -10.95
CA ALA A 136 0.33 4.45 -10.97
C ALA A 136 0.86 5.28 -12.15
N GLY A 137 2.18 5.33 -12.35
CA GLY A 137 2.83 6.05 -13.45
C GLY A 137 2.37 5.64 -14.84
N ASN A 138 2.11 4.34 -15.05
CA ASN A 138 1.73 3.75 -16.34
C ASN A 138 0.25 4.01 -16.69
N LEU A 139 -0.60 4.24 -15.69
CA LEU A 139 -2.01 4.54 -15.88
C LEU A 139 -2.25 6.01 -16.25
N SER A 140 -3.25 6.27 -17.08
CA SER A 140 -3.77 7.62 -17.29
C SER A 140 -4.43 8.16 -16.01
N TRP A 141 -4.47 9.49 -15.83
CA TRP A 141 -5.03 10.09 -14.61
C TRP A 141 -6.49 9.66 -14.33
N TRP A 142 -7.30 9.53 -15.38
CA TRP A 142 -8.67 9.03 -15.29
C TRP A 142 -8.75 7.56 -14.85
N LYS A 143 -7.93 6.68 -15.45
CA LYS A 143 -7.88 5.26 -15.07
C LYS A 143 -7.41 5.05 -13.63
N ARG A 144 -6.49 5.89 -13.13
CA ARG A 144 -6.08 5.89 -11.72
C ARG A 144 -7.27 6.16 -10.80
N PHE A 145 -8.08 7.16 -11.15
CA PHE A 145 -9.26 7.52 -10.36
C PHE A 145 -10.33 6.42 -10.39
N THR A 146 -10.61 5.85 -11.56
CA THR A 146 -11.61 4.78 -11.67
C THR A 146 -11.19 3.51 -10.93
N LEU A 147 -9.92 3.12 -10.99
CA LEU A 147 -9.39 2.00 -10.20
C LEU A 147 -9.49 2.25 -8.70
N PHE A 148 -9.09 3.44 -8.25
CA PHE A 148 -9.20 3.80 -6.83
C PHE A 148 -10.66 3.80 -6.36
N ALA A 149 -11.57 4.38 -7.15
CA ALA A 149 -13.00 4.36 -6.86
C ALA A 149 -13.57 2.93 -6.83
N GLY A 150 -13.14 2.07 -7.76
CA GLY A 150 -13.50 0.66 -7.80
C GLY A 150 -13.08 -0.10 -6.54
N ILE A 151 -11.83 0.04 -6.11
CA ILE A 151 -11.32 -0.60 -4.87
C ILE A 151 -12.14 -0.15 -3.65
N ILE A 152 -12.42 1.15 -3.54
CA ILE A 152 -13.25 1.68 -2.45
C ILE A 152 -14.67 1.11 -2.51
N ALA A 153 -15.26 1.00 -3.71
CA ALA A 153 -16.57 0.39 -3.90
C ALA A 153 -16.55 -1.09 -3.47
N THR A 154 -15.52 -1.86 -3.83
CA THR A 154 -15.37 -3.27 -3.41
C THR A 154 -15.23 -3.41 -1.90
N ILE A 155 -14.49 -2.52 -1.22
CA ILE A 155 -14.36 -2.56 0.25
C ILE A 155 -15.68 -2.24 0.95
N ILE A 156 -16.51 -1.38 0.34
CA ILE A 156 -17.83 -1.01 0.86
C ILE A 156 -18.87 -2.09 0.53
N SER A 157 -18.70 -2.78 -0.60
CA SER A 157 -19.54 -3.92 -0.97
C SER A 157 -19.26 -5.10 -0.06
N LYS A 158 -20.31 -5.69 0.53
CA LYS A 158 -20.22 -6.89 1.36
C LYS A 158 -20.43 -8.15 0.51
N ASP A 159 -19.87 -8.19 -0.68
CA ASP A 159 -19.99 -9.38 -1.51
C ASP A 159 -19.02 -10.42 -0.93
N GLU A 160 -19.56 -11.39 -0.20
CA GLU A 160 -18.81 -12.56 0.27
C GLU A 160 -18.43 -13.38 -0.96
N VAL A 161 -17.13 -13.49 -1.23
CA VAL A 161 -16.59 -14.38 -2.26
C VAL A 161 -17.02 -15.80 -1.88
N THR A 162 -17.79 -16.44 -2.76
CA THR A 162 -18.31 -17.79 -2.48
C THR A 162 -17.21 -18.83 -2.65
N GLU A 163 -17.39 -20.00 -2.06
CA GLU A 163 -16.44 -21.11 -2.19
C GLU A 163 -16.33 -21.58 -3.66
N GLU A 164 -17.42 -21.41 -4.44
CA GLU A 164 -17.47 -21.65 -5.88
C GLU A 164 -16.57 -20.68 -6.68
N ASP A 165 -16.52 -19.38 -6.31
CA ASP A 165 -15.61 -18.40 -6.95
C ASP A 165 -14.13 -18.75 -6.71
N ILE A 166 -13.81 -19.37 -5.57
CA ILE A 166 -12.46 -19.80 -5.22
C ILE A 166 -12.08 -21.09 -5.95
N GLU A 167 -13.03 -22.00 -6.15
CA GLU A 167 -12.81 -23.27 -6.84
C GLU A 167 -12.63 -23.06 -8.36
N HIS A 168 -13.37 -22.12 -8.96
CA HIS A 168 -13.17 -21.69 -10.35
C HIS A 168 -11.78 -21.07 -10.61
N LEU A 169 -11.11 -20.52 -9.59
CA LEU A 169 -9.74 -20.00 -9.70
C LEU A 169 -8.66 -21.09 -9.56
N LYS A 170 -9.00 -22.31 -9.15
CA LYS A 170 -8.06 -23.44 -8.98
C LYS A 170 -7.91 -24.32 -10.22
N GLU A 171 -8.78 -24.17 -11.20
CA GLU A 171 -8.65 -24.86 -12.49
C GLU A 171 -7.49 -24.22 -13.27
N GLY A 172 -6.35 -24.91 -13.32
CA GLY A 172 -5.08 -24.39 -13.86
C GLY A 172 -5.14 -23.84 -15.30
N ASP A 173 -6.15 -24.23 -16.07
CA ASP A 173 -6.39 -23.79 -17.46
C ASP A 173 -7.14 -22.44 -17.55
N ILE A 174 -7.91 -22.07 -16.52
CA ILE A 174 -8.63 -20.79 -16.46
C ILE A 174 -7.71 -19.66 -16.02
N LEU A 175 -6.74 -19.93 -15.15
CA LEU A 175 -5.74 -18.93 -14.75
C LEU A 175 -4.96 -18.48 -15.99
N GLU A 176 -4.36 -19.38 -16.76
CA GLU A 176 -3.55 -19.00 -17.92
C GLU A 176 -4.38 -18.21 -18.97
N THR A 177 -5.62 -18.63 -19.23
CA THR A 177 -6.54 -17.93 -20.14
C THR A 177 -6.94 -16.55 -19.61
N THR A 178 -7.30 -16.43 -18.32
CA THR A 178 -7.66 -15.15 -17.69
C THR A 178 -6.45 -14.22 -17.57
N PHE A 179 -5.25 -14.76 -17.33
CA PHE A 179 -4.01 -14.00 -17.27
C PHE A 179 -3.61 -13.49 -18.66
N ALA A 180 -3.78 -14.30 -19.71
CA ALA A 180 -3.56 -13.90 -21.10
C ALA A 180 -4.56 -12.82 -21.55
N GLU A 181 -5.85 -12.99 -21.26
CA GLU A 181 -6.88 -11.97 -21.53
C GLU A 181 -6.62 -10.68 -20.73
N PHE A 182 -6.23 -10.79 -19.45
CA PHE A 182 -5.82 -9.64 -18.64
C PHE A 182 -4.57 -8.95 -19.19
N ALA A 183 -3.62 -9.71 -19.72
CA ALA A 183 -2.42 -9.19 -20.37
C ALA A 183 -2.75 -8.46 -21.68
N GLU A 184 -3.71 -8.94 -22.48
CA GLU A 184 -4.13 -8.27 -23.72
C GLU A 184 -4.97 -7.01 -23.45
N ASP A 185 -5.98 -7.09 -22.58
CA ASP A 185 -6.92 -5.98 -22.34
C ASP A 185 -6.37 -4.89 -21.44
N ARG A 186 -5.46 -5.24 -20.51
CA ARG A 186 -4.98 -4.36 -19.44
C ARG A 186 -3.46 -4.33 -19.36
N GLN A 187 -2.78 -4.20 -20.50
CA GLN A 187 -1.32 -3.99 -20.57
C GLN A 187 -0.82 -2.86 -19.66
N ASP A 188 -1.64 -1.84 -19.44
CA ASP A 188 -1.31 -0.71 -18.56
C ASP A 188 -1.12 -1.13 -17.07
N LEU A 189 -1.76 -2.23 -16.66
CA LEU A 189 -1.60 -2.85 -15.35
C LEU A 189 -0.65 -4.05 -15.38
N TYR A 190 -0.81 -4.93 -16.38
CA TYR A 190 -0.06 -6.18 -16.49
C TYR A 190 1.45 -5.95 -16.53
N LEU A 191 1.92 -5.01 -17.38
CA LEU A 191 3.34 -4.73 -17.53
C LEU A 191 4.03 -4.40 -16.19
N PRO A 192 3.61 -3.37 -15.43
CA PRO A 192 4.27 -3.02 -14.17
C PRO A 192 3.97 -3.97 -13.00
N LEU A 193 2.83 -4.69 -12.99
CA LEU A 193 2.45 -5.59 -11.89
C LEU A 193 3.00 -7.01 -12.02
N ILE A 194 3.22 -7.51 -13.23
CA ILE A 194 3.60 -8.90 -13.49
C ILE A 194 4.92 -8.93 -14.27
N ASP A 195 4.90 -8.57 -15.55
CA ASP A 195 6.04 -8.72 -16.47
C ASP A 195 7.34 -8.05 -15.97
N GLU A 196 7.25 -6.81 -15.47
CA GLU A 196 8.40 -6.11 -14.91
C GLU A 196 8.95 -6.78 -13.64
N ARG A 197 8.10 -7.42 -12.84
CA ARG A 197 8.52 -8.15 -11.64
C ARG A 197 9.16 -9.47 -12.03
N ASP A 198 8.61 -10.18 -13.02
CA ASP A 198 9.21 -11.41 -13.54
C ASP A 198 10.61 -11.16 -14.09
N ARG A 199 10.77 -10.10 -14.89
CA ARG A 199 12.08 -9.63 -15.37
C ARG A 199 13.02 -9.26 -14.22
N TYR A 200 12.51 -8.58 -13.20
CA TYR A 200 13.31 -8.19 -12.04
C TYR A 200 13.78 -9.42 -11.27
N MET A 201 12.88 -10.36 -10.97
CA MET A 201 13.17 -11.59 -10.25
C MET A 201 14.16 -12.48 -11.02
N ALA A 202 13.95 -12.68 -12.32
CA ALA A 202 14.88 -13.42 -13.17
C ALA A 202 16.27 -12.77 -13.21
N ALA A 203 16.35 -11.46 -13.44
CA ALA A 203 17.62 -10.74 -13.43
C ALA A 203 18.31 -10.79 -12.05
N ARG A 204 17.54 -10.76 -10.96
CA ARG A 204 18.05 -10.86 -9.59
C ARG A 204 18.60 -12.25 -9.30
N LEU A 205 17.90 -13.31 -9.72
CA LEU A 205 18.37 -14.69 -9.64
C LEU A 205 19.67 -14.88 -10.43
N GLN A 206 19.71 -14.42 -11.68
CA GLN A 206 20.91 -14.45 -12.52
C GLN A 206 22.08 -13.73 -11.83
N GLN A 207 21.86 -12.52 -11.31
CA GLN A 207 22.89 -11.77 -10.60
C GLN A 207 23.40 -12.49 -9.33
N GLU A 208 22.53 -13.13 -8.55
CA GLU A 208 22.96 -13.86 -7.35
C GLU A 208 23.77 -15.12 -7.71
N ILE A 209 23.36 -15.85 -8.76
CA ILE A 209 24.12 -16.98 -9.30
C ILE A 209 25.51 -16.54 -9.79
N GLU A 210 25.59 -15.47 -10.60
CA GLU A 210 26.86 -14.93 -11.10
C GLU A 210 27.81 -14.47 -9.98
N ASN A 211 27.28 -13.96 -8.86
CA ASN A 211 28.08 -13.41 -7.77
C ASN A 211 28.48 -14.44 -6.70
N LYS A 212 27.63 -15.42 -6.42
CA LYS A 212 27.77 -16.32 -5.27
C LYS A 212 27.93 -17.80 -5.65
N GLY A 213 27.68 -18.16 -6.92
CA GLY A 213 27.92 -19.51 -7.43
C GLY A 213 27.03 -20.58 -6.78
N HIS A 214 25.72 -20.30 -6.65
CA HIS A 214 24.74 -21.27 -6.15
C HIS A 214 24.54 -22.40 -7.18
N GLU A 215 24.72 -23.66 -6.80
CA GLU A 215 24.58 -24.82 -7.68
C GLU A 215 23.13 -25.30 -7.76
N ASP A 216 22.42 -25.39 -6.63
CA ASP A 216 21.04 -25.90 -6.56
C ASP A 216 20.15 -24.92 -5.77
N LEU A 217 19.33 -24.15 -6.49
CA LEU A 217 18.52 -23.08 -5.93
C LEU A 217 17.02 -23.42 -5.95
N LEU A 218 16.37 -23.43 -4.78
CA LEU A 218 14.91 -23.48 -4.68
C LEU A 218 14.32 -22.07 -4.72
N VAL A 219 13.38 -21.82 -5.62
CA VAL A 219 12.72 -20.51 -5.79
C VAL A 219 11.22 -20.65 -5.51
N VAL A 220 10.76 -20.06 -4.42
CA VAL A 220 9.35 -20.09 -3.99
C VAL A 220 8.64 -18.82 -4.43
N VAL A 221 7.79 -18.94 -5.46
CA VAL A 221 7.08 -17.82 -6.10
C VAL A 221 5.60 -18.12 -6.25
N GLY A 222 4.77 -17.10 -6.45
CA GLY A 222 3.39 -17.27 -6.83
C GLY A 222 3.27 -17.96 -8.20
N ALA A 223 2.30 -18.86 -8.36
CA ALA A 223 2.13 -19.62 -9.60
C ALA A 223 2.03 -18.74 -10.87
N GLY A 224 1.41 -17.56 -10.75
CA GLY A 224 1.29 -16.60 -11.86
C GLY A 224 2.62 -15.98 -12.35
N HIS A 225 3.69 -16.04 -11.54
CA HIS A 225 5.01 -15.52 -11.90
C HIS A 225 5.95 -16.60 -12.47
N MET A 226 5.65 -17.88 -12.21
CA MET A 226 6.54 -19.00 -12.52
C MET A 226 6.91 -19.07 -14.01
N ASN A 227 5.94 -18.98 -14.90
CA ASN A 227 6.17 -19.07 -16.35
C ASN A 227 6.96 -17.88 -16.90
N GLY A 228 6.66 -16.67 -16.44
CA GLY A 228 7.39 -15.46 -16.84
C GLY A 228 8.85 -15.50 -16.40
N ILE A 229 9.10 -15.83 -15.13
CA ILE A 229 10.47 -15.97 -14.60
C ILE A 229 11.24 -17.04 -15.39
N ALA A 230 10.64 -18.22 -15.61
CA ALA A 230 11.28 -19.30 -16.35
C ALA A 230 11.68 -18.86 -17.77
N GLY A 231 10.78 -18.17 -18.49
CA GLY A 231 11.08 -17.66 -19.83
C GLY A 231 12.24 -16.66 -19.86
N TYR A 232 12.35 -15.78 -18.86
CA TYR A 232 13.48 -14.84 -18.75
C TYR A 232 14.79 -15.51 -18.32
N LEU A 233 14.74 -16.59 -17.55
CA LEU A 233 15.93 -17.37 -17.19
C LEU A 233 16.45 -18.25 -18.35
N GLU A 234 15.55 -18.76 -19.19
CA GLU A 234 15.90 -19.52 -20.41
C GLU A 234 16.50 -18.63 -21.51
N SER A 235 16.22 -17.33 -21.47
CA SER A 235 16.79 -16.31 -22.36
C SER A 235 17.42 -15.16 -21.56
N PRO A 236 18.53 -15.44 -20.84
CA PRO A 236 19.10 -14.49 -19.88
C PRO A 236 19.66 -13.25 -20.58
N GLU A 237 19.48 -12.09 -19.95
CA GLU A 237 20.02 -10.82 -20.45
C GLU A 237 21.51 -10.68 -20.08
N ALA A 238 22.32 -10.07 -20.94
CA ALA A 238 23.77 -9.97 -20.74
C ALA A 238 24.21 -9.09 -19.54
N ALA A 239 23.32 -8.24 -19.01
CA ALA A 239 23.64 -7.28 -17.96
C ALA A 239 22.53 -7.21 -16.89
N PRO A 240 22.36 -8.26 -16.06
CA PRO A 240 21.28 -8.33 -15.07
C PRO A 240 21.31 -7.15 -14.08
N GLY A 241 22.50 -6.70 -13.69
CA GLY A 241 22.66 -5.55 -12.80
C GLY A 241 22.18 -4.21 -13.38
N GLU A 242 22.31 -4.00 -14.70
CA GLU A 242 21.74 -2.81 -15.34
C GLU A 242 20.23 -2.89 -15.44
N ARG A 243 19.70 -4.08 -15.73
CA ARG A 243 18.27 -4.34 -15.81
C ARG A 243 17.56 -4.09 -14.48
N ILE A 244 18.13 -4.59 -13.39
CA ILE A 244 17.66 -4.32 -12.02
C ILE A 244 17.58 -2.81 -11.76
N LYS A 245 18.65 -2.07 -12.03
CA LYS A 245 18.69 -0.60 -11.83
C LYS A 245 17.62 0.13 -12.66
N GLN A 246 17.35 -0.33 -13.88
CA GLN A 246 16.29 0.25 -14.72
C GLN A 246 14.89 -0.01 -14.14
N LEU A 247 14.66 -1.22 -13.64
CA LEU A 247 13.38 -1.65 -13.07
C LEU A 247 13.12 -1.05 -11.66
N GLU A 248 14.18 -0.67 -10.94
CA GLU A 248 14.11 0.07 -9.67
C GLU A 248 13.84 1.57 -9.86
N ARG A 249 14.08 2.11 -11.06
CA ARG A 249 13.91 3.54 -11.31
C ARG A 249 12.45 3.95 -11.18
N GLU A 250 12.19 4.85 -10.24
CA GLU A 250 10.85 5.40 -10.03
C GLU A 250 10.44 6.35 -11.17
N PRO A 251 9.14 6.35 -11.58
CA PRO A 251 8.65 7.28 -12.57
C PRO A 251 8.73 8.71 -12.04
N ARG A 252 9.07 9.65 -12.91
CA ARG A 252 9.15 11.07 -12.52
C ARG A 252 7.76 11.55 -12.08
N PRO A 253 7.62 12.15 -10.88
CA PRO A 253 6.33 12.66 -10.44
C PRO A 253 5.90 13.84 -11.31
N SER A 254 4.63 13.85 -11.71
CA SER A 254 4.03 14.99 -12.40
C SER A 254 4.14 16.24 -11.52
N ARG A 255 4.61 17.35 -12.08
CA ARG A 255 4.78 18.62 -11.34
C ARG A 255 3.47 19.38 -11.16
N TRP A 256 2.52 19.21 -12.09
CA TRP A 256 1.26 19.96 -12.09
C TRP A 256 0.38 19.74 -10.85
N PRO A 257 0.17 18.51 -10.33
CA PRO A 257 -0.61 18.32 -9.10
C PRO A 257 -0.04 19.06 -7.89
N LYS A 258 1.28 19.31 -7.85
CA LYS A 258 1.91 20.11 -6.79
C LYS A 258 1.59 21.60 -6.88
N LEU A 259 1.16 22.08 -8.05
CA LEU A 259 0.77 23.47 -8.28
C LEU A 259 -0.69 23.74 -7.91
N ILE A 260 -1.56 22.72 -7.93
CA ILE A 260 -3.00 22.88 -7.67
C ILE A 260 -3.26 23.54 -6.30
N PRO A 261 -2.67 23.10 -5.18
CA PRO A 261 -2.90 23.76 -3.90
C PRO A 261 -2.48 25.22 -3.89
N TRP A 262 -1.34 25.56 -4.54
CA TRP A 262 -0.87 26.94 -4.64
C TRP A 262 -1.79 27.81 -5.49
N ALA A 263 -2.33 27.27 -6.58
CA ALA A 263 -3.32 27.96 -7.41
C ALA A 263 -4.61 28.24 -6.63
N ILE A 264 -5.09 27.29 -5.83
CA ILE A 264 -6.26 27.47 -4.95
C ILE A 264 -5.99 28.57 -3.92
N VAL A 265 -4.82 28.57 -3.26
CA VAL A 265 -4.45 29.62 -2.30
C VAL A 265 -4.40 30.99 -2.98
N LEU A 266 -3.77 31.09 -4.15
CA LEU A 266 -3.73 32.34 -4.92
C LEU A 266 -5.14 32.83 -5.26
N LEU A 267 -6.04 31.95 -5.68
CA LEU A 267 -7.43 32.27 -6.00
C LEU A 267 -8.17 32.80 -4.76
N VAL A 268 -8.08 32.09 -3.63
CA VAL A 268 -8.75 32.49 -2.38
C VAL A 268 -8.23 33.84 -1.87
N LEU A 269 -6.90 34.03 -1.86
CA LEU A 269 -6.29 35.30 -1.45
C LEU A 269 -6.69 36.45 -2.38
N SER A 270 -6.71 36.21 -3.69
CA SER A 270 -7.18 37.19 -4.67
C SER A 270 -8.65 37.55 -4.42
N GLY A 271 -9.48 36.56 -4.09
CA GLY A 271 -10.88 36.77 -3.72
C GLY A 271 -11.04 37.69 -2.50
N PHE A 272 -10.25 37.50 -1.45
CA PHE A 272 -10.24 38.41 -0.30
C PHE A 272 -9.81 39.83 -0.68
N VAL A 273 -8.72 39.96 -1.45
CA VAL A 273 -8.22 41.28 -1.89
C VAL A 273 -9.29 42.03 -2.69
N ILE A 274 -9.93 41.37 -3.66
CA ILE A 274 -10.99 41.97 -4.47
C ILE A 274 -12.20 42.33 -3.58
N GLY A 275 -12.58 41.47 -2.64
CA GLY A 275 -13.65 41.75 -1.69
C GLY A 275 -13.41 43.02 -0.89
N PHE A 276 -12.21 43.17 -0.32
CA PHE A 276 -11.82 44.38 0.43
C PHE A 276 -11.69 45.63 -0.46
N GLN A 277 -11.25 45.47 -1.72
CA GLN A 277 -11.20 46.58 -2.67
C GLN A 277 -12.60 47.09 -3.05
N ARG A 278 -13.60 46.21 -3.14
CA ARG A 278 -14.99 46.60 -3.39
C ARG A 278 -15.64 47.23 -2.17
N SER A 279 -15.56 46.58 -1.01
CA SER A 279 -16.02 47.16 0.25
C SER A 279 -15.42 46.44 1.47
N PRO A 280 -15.11 47.17 2.57
CA PRO A 280 -14.61 46.55 3.80
C PRO A 280 -15.58 45.54 4.42
N SER A 281 -16.89 45.76 4.30
CA SER A 281 -17.91 44.84 4.82
C SER A 281 -17.93 43.51 4.06
N LEU A 282 -17.87 43.54 2.73
CA LEU A 282 -17.80 42.34 1.90
C LEU A 282 -16.53 41.55 2.21
N GLY A 283 -15.37 42.21 2.27
CA GLY A 283 -14.10 41.56 2.61
C GLY A 283 -14.17 40.78 3.94
N TRP A 284 -14.72 41.39 4.99
CA TRP A 284 -14.92 40.69 6.26
C TRP A 284 -15.93 39.55 6.18
N GLN A 285 -16.99 39.70 5.40
CA GLN A 285 -17.97 38.64 5.20
C GLN A 285 -17.34 37.40 4.54
N LEU A 286 -16.45 37.61 3.56
CA LEU A 286 -15.70 36.52 2.91
C LEU A 286 -14.77 35.81 3.90
N VAL A 287 -14.08 36.57 4.76
CA VAL A 287 -13.20 36.00 5.80
C VAL A 287 -14.01 35.17 6.81
N VAL A 288 -15.16 35.68 7.26
CA VAL A 288 -16.04 34.95 8.19
C VAL A 288 -16.56 33.67 7.55
N ASP A 289 -17.03 33.73 6.31
CA ASP A 289 -17.50 32.56 5.57
C ASP A 289 -16.38 31.52 5.43
N TRP A 290 -15.16 31.96 5.09
CA TRP A 290 -13.99 31.09 4.99
C TRP A 290 -13.69 30.39 6.32
N VAL A 291 -13.61 31.15 7.41
CA VAL A 291 -13.32 30.60 8.74
C VAL A 291 -14.42 29.65 9.20
N ALA A 292 -15.69 30.05 9.05
CA ALA A 292 -16.83 29.27 9.51
C ALA A 292 -16.96 27.95 8.73
N ILE A 293 -16.84 27.97 7.40
CA ILE A 293 -16.98 26.77 6.57
C ILE A 293 -15.78 25.85 6.72
N ASN A 294 -14.55 26.39 6.59
CA ASN A 294 -13.34 25.58 6.63
C ASN A 294 -13.07 25.04 8.04
N GLY A 295 -13.13 25.93 9.04
CA GLY A 295 -13.02 25.56 10.45
C GLY A 295 -14.14 24.62 10.88
N GLY A 296 -15.39 24.93 10.54
CA GLY A 296 -16.55 24.12 10.92
C GLY A 296 -16.51 22.70 10.38
N LEU A 297 -16.19 22.53 9.09
CA LEU A 297 -16.11 21.19 8.48
C LEU A 297 -14.91 20.39 8.99
N SER A 298 -13.76 21.02 9.25
CA SER A 298 -12.61 20.34 9.86
C SER A 298 -12.90 19.92 11.31
N ALA A 299 -13.57 20.78 12.09
CA ALA A 299 -14.02 20.47 13.44
C ALA A 299 -15.06 19.34 13.45
N LEU A 300 -16.00 19.33 12.50
CA LEU A 300 -16.93 18.23 12.32
C LEU A 300 -16.19 16.93 12.03
N GLY A 301 -15.19 16.95 11.16
CA GLY A 301 -14.33 15.79 10.89
C GLY A 301 -13.62 15.28 12.16
N ALA A 302 -13.03 16.18 12.95
CA ALA A 302 -12.41 15.81 14.23
C ALA A 302 -13.44 15.23 15.22
N LEU A 303 -14.66 15.78 15.25
CA LEU A 303 -15.75 15.28 16.09
C LEU A 303 -16.20 13.88 15.67
N LEU A 304 -16.34 13.62 14.37
CA LEU A 304 -16.66 12.29 13.83
C LEU A 304 -15.58 11.25 14.17
N ALA A 305 -14.31 11.67 14.27
CA ALA A 305 -13.21 10.83 14.74
C ALA A 305 -13.16 10.67 16.28
N ALA A 306 -14.15 11.21 17.02
CA ALA A 306 -14.19 11.23 18.48
C ALA A 306 -12.95 11.84 19.15
N ALA A 307 -12.41 12.90 18.52
CA ALA A 307 -11.25 13.63 19.04
C ALA A 307 -11.53 14.26 20.42
N HIS A 308 -10.46 14.61 21.14
CA HIS A 308 -10.60 15.42 22.34
C HIS A 308 -11.28 16.77 22.03
N PRO A 309 -12.15 17.33 22.90
CA PRO A 309 -12.82 18.61 22.64
C PRO A 309 -11.87 19.76 22.28
N LEU A 310 -10.70 19.83 22.94
CA LEU A 310 -9.66 20.80 22.60
C LEU A 310 -9.05 20.55 21.21
N THR A 311 -8.98 19.30 20.76
CA THR A 311 -8.56 18.96 19.39
C THR A 311 -9.61 19.39 18.36
N VAL A 312 -10.91 19.24 18.67
CA VAL A 312 -12.00 19.74 17.83
C VAL A 312 -11.92 21.26 17.68
N PHE A 313 -11.69 21.97 18.80
CA PHE A 313 -11.44 23.41 18.78
C PHE A 313 -10.17 23.77 17.99
N THR A 314 -9.09 23.01 18.17
CA THR A 314 -7.85 23.18 17.40
C THR A 314 -8.11 23.01 15.90
N ALA A 315 -8.94 22.05 15.49
CA ALA A 315 -9.33 21.86 14.09
C ALA A 315 -10.05 23.09 13.53
N PHE A 316 -11.00 23.65 14.29
CA PHE A 316 -11.73 24.86 13.90
C PHE A 316 -10.80 26.04 13.61
N VAL A 317 -9.82 26.26 14.48
CA VAL A 317 -8.89 27.41 14.37
C VAL A 317 -7.77 27.14 13.35
N ALA A 318 -7.24 25.93 13.30
CA ALA A 318 -6.10 25.59 12.44
C ALA A 318 -6.52 25.48 10.97
N ALA A 319 -7.69 24.94 10.66
CA ALA A 319 -8.08 24.62 9.29
C ALA A 319 -8.09 25.83 8.33
N PRO A 320 -8.67 27.00 8.68
CA PRO A 320 -8.65 28.19 7.82
C PRO A 320 -7.24 28.71 7.53
N LEU A 321 -6.31 28.57 8.49
CA LEU A 321 -4.92 29.01 8.37
C LEU A 321 -4.07 28.04 7.55
N THR A 322 -4.19 26.75 7.86
CA THR A 322 -3.48 25.66 7.19
C THR A 322 -3.93 25.47 5.74
N SER A 323 -5.20 25.71 5.43
CA SER A 323 -5.71 25.66 4.05
C SER A 323 -5.08 26.71 3.14
N LEU A 324 -4.59 27.82 3.70
CA LEU A 324 -3.83 28.85 2.99
C LEU A 324 -2.33 28.55 2.91
N ASN A 325 -1.87 27.45 3.51
CA ASN A 325 -0.47 27.01 3.47
C ASN A 325 -0.39 25.54 3.01
N PRO A 326 -0.13 25.27 1.72
CA PRO A 326 -0.06 23.91 1.20
C PRO A 326 0.98 23.00 1.87
N ALA A 327 1.94 23.55 2.61
CA ALA A 327 2.95 22.76 3.31
C ALA A 327 2.40 22.10 4.59
N VAL A 328 1.39 22.70 5.24
CA VAL A 328 0.82 22.28 6.52
C VAL A 328 -0.69 22.09 6.38
N GLY A 329 -1.20 20.88 6.60
CA GLY A 329 -2.64 20.59 6.58
C GLY A 329 -3.24 20.54 7.98
N ALA A 330 -4.55 20.79 8.08
CA ALA A 330 -5.31 20.78 9.34
C ALA A 330 -5.10 19.49 10.15
N GLY A 331 -5.09 18.33 9.47
CA GLY A 331 -4.86 17.03 10.09
C GLY A 331 -3.52 16.89 10.82
N MET A 332 -2.46 17.52 10.32
CA MET A 332 -1.15 17.45 11.00
C MET A 332 -1.21 18.18 12.35
N VAL A 333 -1.90 19.33 12.39
CA VAL A 333 -2.05 20.13 13.61
C VAL A 333 -2.97 19.42 14.61
N THR A 334 -4.11 18.90 14.14
CA THR A 334 -5.07 18.19 15.00
C THR A 334 -4.54 16.87 15.51
N ALA A 335 -3.82 16.10 14.68
CA ALA A 335 -3.15 14.87 15.12
C ALA A 335 -2.06 15.16 16.15
N ALA A 336 -1.26 16.21 15.95
CA ALA A 336 -0.28 16.62 16.95
C ALA A 336 -0.96 17.03 18.26
N ALA A 337 -2.03 17.82 18.20
CA ALA A 337 -2.81 18.20 19.38
C ALA A 337 -3.41 16.97 20.10
N GLU A 338 -4.00 16.03 19.35
CA GLU A 338 -4.56 14.79 19.92
C GLU A 338 -3.48 13.94 20.57
N LEU A 339 -2.29 13.79 19.96
CA LEU A 339 -1.17 13.06 20.57
C LEU A 339 -0.67 13.71 21.86
N LEU A 340 -0.68 15.04 21.93
CA LEU A 340 -0.26 15.77 23.13
C LEU A 340 -1.30 15.64 24.25
N LEU A 341 -2.59 15.71 23.92
CA LEU A 341 -3.71 15.67 24.87
C LEU A 341 -4.06 14.26 25.32
N ARG A 342 -3.96 13.28 24.42
CA ARG A 342 -4.28 11.86 24.64
C ARG A 342 -3.15 10.97 24.15
N LYS A 343 -2.02 11.06 24.86
CA LYS A 343 -0.83 10.24 24.59
C LYS A 343 -1.18 8.74 24.54
N PRO A 344 -0.86 8.06 23.42
CA PRO A 344 -1.00 6.61 23.35
C PRO A 344 -0.02 5.90 24.28
N THR A 345 -0.45 4.78 24.84
CA THR A 345 0.33 3.93 25.74
C THR A 345 0.98 2.78 24.98
N VAL A 346 1.99 2.13 25.57
CA VAL A 346 2.61 0.91 25.01
C VAL A 346 1.55 -0.19 24.76
N ALA A 347 0.52 -0.28 25.60
CA ALA A 347 -0.58 -1.22 25.43
C ALA A 347 -1.43 -0.90 24.19
N ASP A 348 -1.68 0.39 23.90
CA ASP A 348 -2.41 0.80 22.69
C ASP A 348 -1.64 0.36 21.42
N PHE A 349 -0.32 0.45 21.44
CA PHE A 349 0.52 -0.03 20.35
C PHE A 349 0.48 -1.55 20.20
N ALA A 350 0.61 -2.29 21.31
CA ALA A 350 0.57 -3.75 21.30
C ALA A 350 -0.78 -4.31 20.80
N GLN A 351 -1.89 -3.63 21.09
CA GLN A 351 -3.22 -4.06 20.67
C GLN A 351 -3.65 -3.48 19.32
N LEU A 352 -2.86 -2.58 18.73
CA LEU A 352 -3.24 -1.81 17.54
C LEU A 352 -3.70 -2.70 16.38
N ARG A 353 -2.90 -3.72 16.02
CA ARG A 353 -3.21 -4.63 14.92
C ARG A 353 -4.55 -5.31 15.12
N ASN A 354 -4.76 -5.85 16.32
CA ASN A 354 -5.97 -6.58 16.68
C ASN A 354 -7.19 -5.65 16.77
N ASP A 355 -7.04 -4.45 17.32
CA ASP A 355 -8.14 -3.48 17.40
C ASP A 355 -8.55 -3.01 16.00
N THR A 356 -7.62 -2.89 15.05
CA THR A 356 -7.95 -2.42 13.69
C THR A 356 -8.67 -3.44 12.81
N THR A 357 -8.76 -4.71 13.22
CA THR A 357 -9.56 -5.74 12.49
C THR A 357 -11.06 -5.45 12.55
N ALA A 358 -11.51 -4.81 13.63
CA ALA A 358 -12.89 -4.42 13.82
C ALA A 358 -13.09 -2.93 13.56
N PHE A 359 -14.15 -2.58 12.82
CA PHE A 359 -14.49 -1.17 12.54
C PHE A 359 -14.57 -0.30 13.79
N ARG A 360 -15.18 -0.80 14.88
CA ARG A 360 -15.26 -0.08 16.15
C ARG A 360 -13.90 0.07 16.85
N GLY A 361 -12.96 -0.83 16.63
CA GLY A 361 -11.65 -0.77 17.28
C GLY A 361 -10.78 0.39 16.77
N TRP A 362 -11.02 0.87 15.55
CA TRP A 362 -10.42 2.13 15.04
C TRP A 362 -10.77 3.35 15.89
N TRP A 363 -11.98 3.41 16.46
CA TRP A 363 -12.38 4.47 17.39
C TRP A 363 -11.99 4.18 18.82
N ARG A 364 -11.71 2.93 19.20
CA ARG A 364 -11.39 2.55 20.59
C ARG A 364 -9.92 2.75 20.92
N ASN A 365 -9.03 2.32 20.01
CA ASN A 365 -7.59 2.40 20.19
C ASN A 365 -7.09 3.84 19.97
N ARG A 366 -6.24 4.34 20.87
CA ARG A 366 -5.80 5.75 20.82
C ARG A 366 -4.92 6.05 19.62
N VAL A 367 -4.13 5.07 19.17
CA VAL A 367 -3.24 5.23 18.01
C VAL A 367 -4.06 5.38 16.75
N SER A 368 -4.92 4.41 16.44
CA SER A 368 -5.78 4.45 15.25
C SER A 368 -6.76 5.63 15.29
N ARG A 369 -7.29 6.00 16.46
CA ARG A 369 -8.12 7.21 16.61
C ARG A 369 -7.36 8.48 16.22
N THR A 370 -6.09 8.63 16.62
CA THR A 370 -5.28 9.78 16.21
C THR A 370 -5.14 9.84 14.68
N LEU A 371 -4.96 8.68 14.03
CA LEU A 371 -4.91 8.59 12.58
C LEU A 371 -6.27 8.97 11.92
N LEU A 372 -7.40 8.60 12.53
CA LEU A 372 -8.73 9.04 12.10
C LEU A 372 -8.91 10.55 12.26
N VAL A 373 -8.46 11.12 13.38
CA VAL A 373 -8.50 12.58 13.63
C VAL A 373 -7.73 13.31 12.54
N PHE A 374 -6.52 12.84 12.19
CA PHE A 374 -5.76 13.37 11.06
C PHE A 374 -6.58 13.33 9.76
N LEU A 375 -7.12 12.15 9.42
CA LEU A 375 -7.78 11.90 8.15
C LEU A 375 -9.04 12.74 7.99
N PHE A 376 -9.94 12.69 8.98
CA PHE A 376 -11.25 13.33 8.90
C PHE A 376 -11.16 14.85 8.99
N SER A 377 -10.27 15.40 9.84
CA SER A 377 -10.08 16.85 9.88
C SER A 377 -9.39 17.40 8.63
N THR A 378 -8.49 16.62 8.00
CA THR A 378 -7.93 16.95 6.68
C THR A 378 -9.00 16.94 5.60
N LEU A 379 -9.84 15.90 5.57
CA LEU A 379 -10.93 15.79 4.60
C LEU A 379 -11.93 16.95 4.76
N GLY A 380 -12.34 17.25 6.00
CA GLY A 380 -13.22 18.37 6.30
C GLY A 380 -12.64 19.72 5.87
N SER A 381 -11.35 19.95 6.11
CA SER A 381 -10.65 21.18 5.67
C SER A 381 -10.51 21.26 4.14
N ALA A 382 -10.26 20.14 3.47
CA ALA A 382 -10.21 20.08 2.01
C ALA A 382 -11.57 20.41 1.39
N ILE A 383 -12.64 19.76 1.86
CA ILE A 383 -14.03 20.05 1.43
C ILE A 383 -14.36 21.52 1.71
N GLY A 384 -14.03 22.01 2.90
CA GLY A 384 -14.28 23.39 3.29
C GLY A 384 -13.54 24.41 2.43
N THR A 385 -12.33 24.09 1.97
CA THR A 385 -11.58 24.93 1.02
C THR A 385 -12.33 25.07 -0.30
N TYR A 386 -12.87 23.97 -0.85
CA TYR A 386 -13.66 24.02 -2.08
C TYR A 386 -14.98 24.76 -1.88
N VAL A 387 -15.77 24.40 -0.86
CA VAL A 387 -17.08 24.99 -0.59
C VAL A 387 -16.97 26.49 -0.28
N ALA A 388 -16.01 26.89 0.58
CA ALA A 388 -15.78 28.29 0.87
C ALA A 388 -15.24 29.04 -0.35
N GLY A 389 -14.35 28.42 -1.14
CA GLY A 389 -13.85 29.00 -2.38
C GLY A 389 -14.96 29.30 -3.40
N PHE A 390 -15.89 28.36 -3.61
CA PHE A 390 -17.07 28.59 -4.46
C PHE A 390 -17.96 29.72 -3.94
N ARG A 391 -18.23 29.73 -2.64
CA ARG A 391 -19.05 30.78 -2.02
C ARG A 391 -18.41 32.17 -2.09
N ILE A 392 -17.08 32.25 -1.98
CA ILE A 392 -16.34 33.50 -2.19
C ILE A 392 -16.51 33.97 -3.64
N PHE A 393 -16.42 33.05 -4.60
CA PHE A 393 -16.59 33.38 -6.01
C PHE A 393 -18.01 33.89 -6.32
N GLU A 394 -19.04 33.20 -5.85
CA GLU A 394 -20.44 33.62 -6.01
C GLU A 394 -20.66 35.06 -5.52
N ARG A 395 -20.21 35.38 -4.30
CA ARG A 395 -20.33 36.72 -3.70
C ARG A 395 -19.49 37.82 -4.37
N LEU A 396 -18.55 37.47 -5.22
CA LEU A 396 -17.78 38.42 -6.01
C LEU A 396 -18.36 38.62 -7.41
N VAL A 397 -19.23 37.73 -7.87
CA VAL A 397 -19.91 37.85 -9.16
C VAL A 397 -21.27 38.54 -9.00
N ASP A 398 -21.95 38.29 -7.88
CA ASP A 398 -23.08 39.09 -7.39
C ASP A 398 -22.62 40.48 -6.91
#